data_AF-A0A950I4L5-F1
#
_entry.id   AF-A0A950I4L5-F1
#
_cell.length_a   1.000
_cell.length_b   1.000
_cell.length_c   1.000
_cell.angle_alpha   90.00
_cell.angle_beta   90.00
_cell.angle_gamma   90.00
#
_symmetry.space_group_name_H-M   'P 1'
#
loop_
_entity.id
_entity.type
_entity.pdbx_description
1 polymer ?
#
loop_
_entity_poly.entity_id
_entity_poly.type
_entity_poly.pdbx_seq_one_letter_code
_entity_poly.pdbx_strand_id
1 'polypeptide(L)'
;INESKFSAGLLSAVKNFFAEAQGNLRASGQKTEEITEMMTVMYRKFSTEHGLALSTPMPFSLEKYRKEIAMIESIYHKQFGAMTVMTAPKVVLMQKFFDSIASRVKQSFLQANRDVEAWLKVVMAPLEAQITEHKAQLKRRRQSIERIHVATESLEEKVAVFEQMQADLEAQKKSLLALEEELKKVIGTKLNPLRVAA
;
A
#
# COMPACT_ATOMS: atom_id res chain seq x y z
N ILE A 1 25.11 56.15 6.35
CA ILE A 1 24.26 55.13 7.03
C ILE A 1 25.16 54.42 8.03
N ASN A 2 24.89 54.53 9.34
CA ASN A 2 25.80 54.09 10.41
C ASN A 2 26.13 52.58 10.31
N GLU A 3 27.40 52.24 10.11
CA GLU A 3 27.93 50.86 10.01
C GLU A 3 27.52 49.98 11.20
N SER A 4 27.41 50.58 12.39
CA SER A 4 26.94 49.91 13.61
C SER A 4 25.51 49.35 13.49
N LYS A 5 24.59 50.04 12.82
CA LYS A 5 23.20 49.56 12.62
C LYS A 5 23.14 48.38 11.65
N PHE A 6 24.00 48.38 10.62
CA PHE A 6 24.10 47.28 9.65
C PHE A 6 24.65 46.00 10.32
N SER A 7 25.70 46.13 11.13
CA SER A 7 26.29 45.02 11.86
C SER A 7 25.30 44.35 12.84
N ALA A 8 24.55 45.15 13.61
CA ALA A 8 23.55 44.63 14.54
C ALA A 8 22.40 43.91 13.81
N GLY A 9 21.96 44.44 12.66
CA GLY A 9 20.94 43.80 11.82
C GLY A 9 21.39 42.44 11.28
N LEU A 10 22.65 42.33 10.82
CA LEU A 10 23.22 41.07 10.34
C LEU A 10 23.28 40.02 11.46
N LEU A 11 23.78 40.38 12.65
CA LEU A 11 23.84 39.47 13.80
C LEU A 11 22.45 38.94 14.18
N SER A 12 21.43 39.82 14.19
CA SER A 12 20.05 39.42 14.45
C SER A 12 19.50 38.49 13.37
N ALA A 13 19.81 38.75 12.09
CA ALA A 13 19.37 37.90 10.99
C ALA A 13 19.98 36.50 11.06
N VAL A 14 21.27 36.38 11.40
CA VAL A 14 21.91 35.06 11.57
C VAL A 14 21.33 34.29 12.76
N LYS A 15 21.07 34.97 13.87
CA LYS A 15 20.41 34.36 15.03
C LYS A 15 19.03 33.81 14.67
N ASN A 16 18.22 34.60 13.95
CA ASN A 16 16.90 34.17 13.52
C ASN A 16 16.98 33.00 12.54
N PHE A 17 17.95 33.02 11.60
CA PHE A 17 18.17 31.92 10.67
C PHE A 17 18.44 30.58 11.38
N PHE A 18 19.31 30.55 12.39
CA PHE A 18 19.57 29.32 13.15
C PHE A 18 18.36 28.89 13.97
N ALA A 19 17.64 29.84 14.58
CA ALA A 19 16.41 29.55 15.32
C ALA A 19 15.34 28.92 14.42
N GLU A 20 15.13 29.46 13.23
CA GLU A 20 14.21 28.91 12.22
C GLU A 20 14.66 27.54 11.73
N ALA A 21 15.96 27.36 11.42
CA ALA A 21 16.51 26.08 11.00
C ALA A 21 16.30 24.98 12.06
N GLN A 22 16.58 25.28 13.33
CA GLN A 22 16.35 24.37 14.45
C GLN A 22 14.86 24.08 14.66
N GLY A 23 14.01 25.12 14.56
CA GLY A 23 12.56 25.00 14.65
C GLY A 23 11.99 24.07 13.58
N ASN A 24 12.43 24.24 12.34
CA ASN A 24 12.01 23.42 11.20
C ASN A 24 12.42 21.95 11.37
N LEU A 25 13.66 21.67 11.76
CA LEU A 25 14.08 20.29 12.03
C LEU A 25 13.33 19.65 13.20
N ARG A 26 13.01 20.43 14.24
CA ARG A 26 12.22 19.93 15.36
C ARG A 26 10.80 19.57 14.92
N ALA A 27 10.15 20.43 14.15
CA ALA A 27 8.82 20.17 13.61
C ALA A 27 8.82 18.93 12.69
N SER A 28 9.80 18.81 11.80
CA SER A 28 9.97 17.61 10.96
C SER A 28 10.27 16.36 11.78
N GLY A 29 10.98 16.48 12.90
CA GLY A 29 11.24 15.38 13.83
C GLY A 29 9.95 14.83 14.43
N GLN A 30 9.06 15.72 14.88
CA GLN A 30 7.73 15.33 15.37
C GLN A 30 6.91 14.61 14.30
N LYS A 31 6.98 15.04 13.04
CA LYS A 31 6.31 14.33 11.93
C LYS A 31 6.88 12.93 11.68
N THR A 32 8.18 12.76 11.85
CA THR A 32 8.81 11.43 11.75
C THR A 32 8.33 10.52 12.89
N GLU A 33 8.19 11.05 14.10
CA GLU A 33 7.65 10.32 15.25
C GLU A 33 6.19 9.92 15.03
N GLU A 34 5.34 10.84 14.57
CA GLU A 34 3.94 10.57 14.19
C GLU A 34 3.84 9.45 13.15
N ILE A 35 4.68 9.48 12.10
CA ILE A 35 4.72 8.42 11.08
C ILE A 35 5.15 7.10 11.71
N THR A 36 6.16 7.09 12.58
CA THR A 36 6.64 5.86 13.24
C THR A 36 5.55 5.21 14.09
N GLU A 37 4.79 6.01 14.84
CA GLU A 37 3.67 5.54 15.65
C GLU A 37 2.56 4.96 14.77
N MET A 38 2.14 5.68 13.73
CA MET A 38 1.14 5.22 12.77
C MET A 38 1.55 3.90 12.11
N MET A 39 2.81 3.80 11.68
CA MET A 39 3.35 2.59 11.05
C MET A 39 3.42 1.42 12.03
N THR A 40 3.71 1.67 13.30
CA THR A 40 3.68 0.64 14.36
C THR A 40 2.28 0.05 14.51
N VAL A 41 1.25 0.91 14.52
CA VAL A 41 -0.16 0.47 14.56
C VAL A 41 -0.51 -0.32 13.30
N MET A 42 -0.10 0.13 12.11
CA MET A 42 -0.37 -0.60 10.86
C MET A 42 0.31 -1.96 10.83
N TYR A 43 1.58 -2.05 11.24
CA TYR A 43 2.31 -3.32 11.28
C TYR A 43 1.61 -4.33 12.20
N ARG A 44 1.16 -3.88 13.37
CA ARG A 44 0.38 -4.72 14.29
C ARG A 44 -0.94 -5.17 13.67
N LYS A 45 -1.70 -4.25 13.07
CA LYS A 45 -3.00 -4.55 12.45
C LYS A 45 -2.85 -5.56 11.32
N PHE A 46 -1.89 -5.35 10.41
CA PHE A 46 -1.62 -6.29 9.33
C PHE A 46 -1.11 -7.64 9.84
N SER A 47 -0.29 -7.65 10.89
CA SER A 47 0.15 -8.89 11.53
C SER A 47 -1.04 -9.71 12.05
N THR A 48 -1.99 -9.06 12.73
CA THR A 48 -3.20 -9.72 13.26
C THR A 48 -4.20 -10.14 12.19
N GLU A 49 -4.44 -9.30 11.17
CA GLU A 49 -5.47 -9.55 10.17
C GLU A 49 -5.01 -10.51 9.07
N HIS A 50 -3.71 -10.55 8.79
CA HIS A 50 -3.15 -11.31 7.67
C HIS A 50 -2.10 -12.36 8.09
N GLY A 51 -1.90 -12.58 9.39
CA GLY A 51 -1.08 -13.67 9.93
C GLY A 51 0.42 -13.53 9.67
N LEU A 52 0.90 -12.30 9.51
CA LEU A 52 2.30 -12.00 9.14
C LEU A 52 3.12 -11.64 10.37
N ALA A 53 4.35 -12.13 10.46
CA ALA A 53 5.32 -11.63 11.42
C ALA A 53 6.02 -10.38 10.85
N LEU A 54 5.30 -9.25 10.80
CA LEU A 54 5.93 -7.96 10.50
C LEU A 54 6.73 -7.51 11.74
N SER A 55 8.06 -7.44 11.61
CA SER A 55 8.93 -6.88 12.66
C SER A 55 8.69 -5.38 12.80
N THR A 56 8.81 -4.85 14.02
CA THR A 56 8.64 -3.42 14.32
C THR A 56 9.39 -2.52 13.32
N PRO A 57 8.78 -1.40 12.88
CA PRO A 57 9.41 -0.50 11.92
C PRO A 57 10.75 0.03 12.46
N MET A 58 11.72 0.21 11.55
CA MET A 58 13.04 0.74 11.90
C MET A 58 12.89 2.15 12.47
N PRO A 59 13.49 2.45 13.64
CA PRO A 59 13.42 3.80 14.22
C PRO A 59 14.25 4.78 13.38
N PHE A 60 13.78 6.03 13.30
CA PHE A 60 14.51 7.13 12.67
C PHE A 60 14.40 8.40 13.52
N SER A 61 15.45 9.22 13.49
CA SER A 61 15.48 10.48 14.22
C SER A 61 16.30 11.54 13.50
N LEU A 62 15.76 12.76 13.46
CA LEU A 62 16.45 13.94 12.94
C LEU A 62 17.42 14.58 13.94
N GLU A 63 17.54 14.03 15.16
CA GLU A 63 18.34 14.60 16.24
C GLU A 63 19.82 14.77 15.88
N LYS A 64 20.36 13.87 15.04
CA LYS A 64 21.72 13.98 14.50
C LYS A 64 21.93 15.30 13.75
N TYR A 65 21.01 15.67 12.85
CA TYR A 65 21.12 16.89 12.05
C TYR A 65 20.89 18.14 12.90
N ARG A 66 20.00 18.07 13.90
CA ARG A 66 19.81 19.15 14.87
C ARG A 66 21.09 19.47 15.63
N LYS A 67 21.80 18.42 16.10
CA LYS A 67 23.10 18.56 16.77
C LYS A 67 24.17 19.12 15.83
N GLU A 68 24.16 18.72 14.57
CA GLU A 68 25.07 19.28 13.56
C GLU A 68 24.83 20.78 13.35
N ILE A 69 23.57 21.22 13.17
CA ILE A 69 23.24 22.65 13.05
C ILE A 69 23.62 23.42 14.32
N ALA A 70 23.38 22.86 15.51
CA ALA A 70 23.76 23.48 16.78
C ALA A 70 25.30 23.64 16.90
N MET A 71 26.06 22.67 16.39
CA MET A 71 27.52 22.77 16.33
C MET A 71 27.97 23.89 15.40
N ILE A 72 27.35 24.02 14.22
CA ILE A 72 27.64 25.11 13.26
C ILE A 72 27.33 26.47 13.91
N GLU A 73 26.20 26.58 14.60
CA GLU A 73 25.82 27.79 15.34
C GLU A 73 26.82 28.11 16.47
N SER A 74 27.29 27.12 17.22
CA SER A 74 28.30 27.31 18.26
C SER A 74 29.63 27.82 17.69
N ILE A 75 30.07 27.29 16.54
CA ILE A 75 31.28 27.75 15.85
C ILE A 75 31.11 29.22 15.41
N TYR A 76 29.95 29.59 14.88
CA TYR A 76 29.64 30.98 14.54
C TYR A 76 29.76 31.90 15.75
N HIS A 77 29.12 31.55 16.86
CA HIS A 77 29.17 32.35 18.09
C HIS A 77 30.59 32.45 18.67
N LYS A 78 31.43 31.41 18.57
CA LYS A 78 32.83 31.48 19.00
C LYS A 78 33.66 32.44 18.15
N GLN A 79 33.42 32.50 16.84
CA GLN A 79 34.18 33.35 15.92
C GLN A 79 33.75 34.82 15.97
N PHE A 80 32.47 35.10 16.24
CA PHE A 80 31.92 36.47 16.15
C PHE A 80 31.30 37.01 17.45
N GLY A 81 31.12 36.19 18.49
CA GLY A 81 30.44 36.55 19.74
C GLY A 81 31.18 37.57 20.61
N ALA A 82 32.47 37.79 20.38
CA ALA A 82 33.29 38.78 21.11
C ALA A 82 33.54 40.10 20.33
N MET A 83 32.99 40.26 19.12
CA MET A 83 33.28 41.43 18.29
C MET A 83 32.35 42.62 18.59
N THR A 84 32.62 43.34 19.68
CA THR A 84 31.92 44.60 20.00
C THR A 84 32.31 45.75 19.05
N VAL A 85 33.37 45.61 18.24
CA VAL A 85 33.83 46.60 17.25
C VAL A 85 33.99 45.95 15.88
N MET A 86 32.97 46.09 15.03
CA MET A 86 33.00 45.67 13.63
C MET A 86 33.56 46.80 12.76
N THR A 87 34.66 46.54 12.06
CA THR A 87 35.23 47.45 11.06
C THR A 87 34.76 47.05 9.67
N ALA A 88 34.72 47.98 8.70
CA ALA A 88 34.24 47.70 7.33
C ALA A 88 34.87 46.45 6.66
N PRO A 89 36.19 46.17 6.76
CA PRO A 89 36.78 44.94 6.22
C PRO A 89 36.24 43.66 6.89
N LYS A 90 35.87 43.74 8.17
CA LYS A 90 35.30 42.61 8.93
C LYS A 90 33.85 42.32 8.52
N VAL A 91 33.10 43.32 8.05
CA VAL A 91 31.73 43.14 7.56
C VAL A 91 31.70 42.28 6.29
N VAL A 92 32.60 42.53 5.33
CA VAL A 92 32.71 41.73 4.11
C VAL A 92 33.14 40.29 4.42
N LEU A 93 34.04 40.11 5.39
CA LEU A 93 34.45 38.78 5.85
C LEU A 93 33.28 38.03 6.53
N MET A 94 32.46 38.72 7.33
CA MET A 94 31.25 38.14 7.93
C MET A 94 30.25 37.66 6.88
N GLN A 95 30.04 38.42 5.81
CA GLN A 95 29.13 38.04 4.74
C GLN A 95 29.58 36.74 4.04
N LYS A 96 30.85 36.65 3.64
CA LYS A 96 31.41 35.42 3.04
C LYS A 96 31.36 34.23 4.00
N PHE A 97 31.58 34.47 5.29
CA PHE A 97 31.47 33.43 6.31
C PHE A 97 30.03 32.96 6.50
N PHE A 98 29.06 33.87 6.43
CA PHE A 98 27.64 33.55 6.45
C PHE A 98 27.25 32.69 5.25
N ASP A 99 27.71 33.01 4.05
CA ASP A 99 27.45 32.18 2.85
C ASP A 99 27.97 30.75 3.03
N SER A 100 29.15 30.59 3.64
CA SER A 100 29.70 29.26 3.97
C SER A 100 28.86 28.51 5.00
N ILE A 101 28.41 29.18 6.06
CA ILE A 101 27.50 28.60 7.07
C ILE A 101 26.17 28.19 6.45
N ALA A 102 25.55 29.09 5.68
CA ALA A 102 24.27 28.84 5.03
C ALA A 102 24.36 27.64 4.09
N SER A 103 25.46 27.54 3.33
CA SER A 103 25.77 26.37 2.49
C SER A 103 25.84 25.08 3.31
N ARG A 104 26.53 25.10 4.46
CA ARG A 104 26.67 23.93 5.32
C ARG A 104 25.36 23.51 5.99
N VAL A 105 24.56 24.48 6.44
CA VAL A 105 23.21 24.22 6.96
C VAL A 105 22.32 23.62 5.87
N LYS A 106 22.32 24.19 4.66
CA LYS A 106 21.61 23.64 3.50
C LYS A 106 22.03 22.20 3.21
N GLN A 107 23.33 21.90 3.25
CA GLN A 107 23.83 20.54 3.05
C GLN A 107 23.30 19.56 4.12
N SER A 108 23.25 19.97 5.39
CA SER A 108 22.69 19.16 6.47
C SER A 108 21.19 18.88 6.25
N PHE A 109 20.41 19.88 5.79
CA PHE A 109 19.01 19.66 5.38
C PHE A 109 18.84 18.73 4.18
N LEU A 110 19.67 18.87 3.15
CA LEU A 110 19.61 17.97 1.99
C LEU A 110 19.92 16.53 2.39
N GLN A 111 20.87 16.33 3.30
CA GLN A 111 21.19 15.01 3.82
C GLN A 111 20.03 14.47 4.68
N ALA A 112 19.49 15.30 5.57
CA ALA A 112 18.32 14.94 6.38
C ALA A 112 17.13 14.48 5.53
N ASN A 113 16.79 15.24 4.47
CA ASN A 113 15.70 14.89 3.57
C ASN A 113 15.94 13.57 2.84
N ARG A 114 17.16 13.35 2.31
CA ARG A 114 17.51 12.08 1.65
C ARG A 114 17.36 10.89 2.60
N ASP A 115 17.81 11.06 3.84
CA ASP A 115 17.78 9.99 4.83
C ASP A 115 16.34 9.72 5.31
N VAL A 116 15.50 10.76 5.43
CA VAL A 116 14.04 10.61 5.69
C VAL A 116 13.35 9.89 4.54
N GLU A 117 13.60 10.27 3.29
CA GLU A 117 13.00 9.63 2.11
C GLU A 117 13.39 8.15 2.01
N ALA A 118 14.67 7.84 2.22
CA ALA A 118 15.17 6.48 2.22
C ALA A 118 14.52 5.65 3.34
N TRP A 119 14.44 6.22 4.55
CA TRP A 119 13.78 5.58 5.68
C TRP A 119 12.29 5.32 5.40
N LEU A 120 11.55 6.31 4.90
CA LEU A 120 10.13 6.18 4.58
C LEU A 120 9.91 5.05 3.57
N LYS A 121 10.73 4.98 2.52
CA LYS A 121 10.66 3.91 1.51
C LYS A 121 10.85 2.52 2.13
N VAL A 122 11.82 2.37 3.03
CA VAL A 122 12.08 1.09 3.71
C VAL A 122 10.91 0.70 4.62
N VAL A 123 10.36 1.66 5.36
CA VAL A 123 9.24 1.43 6.28
C VAL A 123 7.94 1.11 5.54
N MET A 124 7.72 1.67 4.35
CA MET A 124 6.53 1.43 3.54
C MET A 124 6.58 0.12 2.74
N ALA A 125 7.76 -0.32 2.30
CA ALA A 125 7.92 -1.45 1.38
C ALA A 125 7.19 -2.75 1.81
N PRO A 126 7.21 -3.18 3.10
CA PRO A 126 6.48 -4.37 3.52
C PRO A 126 4.97 -4.23 3.35
N LEU A 127 4.39 -3.07 3.66
CA LEU A 127 2.95 -2.84 3.50
C LEU A 127 2.54 -2.85 2.02
N GLU A 128 3.32 -2.23 1.15
CA GLU A 128 3.07 -2.21 -0.29
C GLU A 128 3.08 -3.61 -0.89
N ALA A 129 4.05 -4.44 -0.50
CA ALA A 129 4.14 -5.83 -0.92
C ALA A 129 2.89 -6.62 -0.49
N GLN A 130 2.44 -6.44 0.76
CA GLN A 130 1.27 -7.14 1.29
C GLN A 130 -0.03 -6.71 0.62
N ILE A 131 -0.23 -5.40 0.41
CA ILE A 131 -1.40 -4.89 -0.31
C ILE A 131 -1.44 -5.47 -1.72
N THR A 132 -0.28 -5.57 -2.38
CA THR A 132 -0.19 -6.11 -3.74
C THR A 132 -0.52 -7.60 -3.78
N GLU A 133 0.01 -8.39 -2.84
CA GLU A 133 -0.30 -9.82 -2.74
C GLU A 133 -1.77 -10.07 -2.43
N HIS A 134 -2.35 -9.34 -1.47
CA HIS A 134 -3.77 -9.49 -1.13
C HIS A 134 -4.68 -9.13 -2.32
N LYS A 135 -4.36 -8.06 -3.06
CA LYS A 135 -5.05 -7.74 -4.33
C LYS A 135 -4.95 -8.87 -5.35
N ALA A 136 -3.78 -9.48 -5.49
CA ALA A 136 -3.59 -10.61 -6.40
C ALA A 136 -4.41 -11.84 -5.97
N GLN A 137 -4.46 -12.15 -4.67
CA GLN A 137 -5.29 -13.22 -4.11
C GLN A 137 -6.78 -13.01 -4.38
N LEU A 138 -7.28 -11.80 -4.13
CA LEU A 138 -8.67 -11.45 -4.41
C LEU A 138 -9.01 -11.59 -5.90
N LYS A 139 -8.10 -11.14 -6.79
CA LYS A 139 -8.26 -11.30 -8.24
C LYS A 139 -8.32 -12.78 -8.65
N ARG A 140 -7.45 -13.62 -8.11
CA ARG A 140 -7.46 -15.08 -8.36
C ARG A 140 -8.77 -15.71 -7.87
N ARG A 141 -9.22 -15.37 -6.67
CA ARG A 141 -10.51 -15.84 -6.13
C ARG A 141 -11.69 -15.47 -7.03
N ARG A 142 -11.75 -14.21 -7.49
CA ARG A 142 -12.77 -13.74 -8.42
C ARG A 142 -12.79 -14.57 -9.71
N GLN A 143 -11.63 -14.81 -10.32
CA GLN A 143 -11.52 -15.61 -11.54
C GLN A 143 -11.93 -17.07 -11.33
N SER A 144 -11.58 -17.67 -10.19
CA SER A 144 -12.04 -19.02 -9.86
C SER A 144 -13.57 -19.09 -9.73
N ILE A 145 -14.19 -18.09 -9.11
CA ILE A 145 -15.66 -18.00 -9.01
C ILE A 145 -16.29 -17.87 -10.40
N GLU A 146 -15.74 -17.01 -11.27
CA GLU A 146 -16.21 -16.89 -12.67
C GLU A 146 -16.16 -18.24 -13.40
N ARG A 147 -15.06 -19.01 -13.26
CA ARG A 147 -14.95 -20.34 -13.87
C ARG A 147 -15.93 -21.36 -13.28
N ILE A 148 -16.16 -21.31 -11.97
CA ILE A 148 -17.16 -22.18 -11.32
C ILE A 148 -18.53 -21.88 -11.89
N HIS A 149 -18.88 -20.60 -12.06
CA HIS A 149 -20.17 -20.21 -12.62
C HIS A 149 -20.39 -20.74 -14.04
N VAL A 150 -19.40 -20.58 -14.92
CA VAL A 150 -19.46 -21.13 -16.29
C VAL A 150 -19.58 -22.67 -16.28
N ALA A 151 -18.88 -23.34 -15.37
CA ALA A 151 -18.99 -24.80 -15.23
C ALA A 151 -20.38 -25.21 -14.72
N THR A 152 -21.00 -24.43 -13.83
CA THR A 152 -22.36 -24.63 -13.35
C THR A 152 -23.38 -24.44 -14.48
N GLU A 153 -23.28 -23.37 -15.28
CA GLU A 153 -24.15 -23.15 -16.45
C GLU A 153 -24.07 -24.32 -17.45
N SER A 154 -22.85 -24.79 -17.75
CA SER A 154 -22.67 -25.96 -18.62
C SER A 154 -23.24 -27.25 -18.02
N LEU A 155 -23.18 -27.41 -16.69
CA LEU A 155 -23.77 -28.56 -16.02
C LEU A 155 -25.31 -28.50 -16.07
N GLU A 156 -25.89 -27.33 -15.86
CA GLU A 156 -27.34 -27.09 -15.98
C GLU A 156 -27.84 -27.41 -17.40
N GLU A 157 -27.10 -27.00 -18.44
CA GLU A 157 -27.42 -27.35 -19.83
C GLU A 157 -27.43 -28.88 -20.05
N LYS A 158 -26.43 -29.60 -19.52
CA LYS A 158 -26.36 -31.07 -19.63
C LYS A 158 -27.50 -31.76 -18.88
N VAL A 159 -27.87 -31.26 -17.70
CA VAL A 159 -29.02 -31.78 -16.94
C VAL A 159 -30.29 -31.63 -17.75
N ALA A 160 -30.55 -30.45 -18.33
CA ALA A 160 -31.73 -30.21 -19.16
C ALA A 160 -31.79 -31.17 -20.38
N VAL A 161 -30.65 -31.43 -21.03
CA VAL A 161 -30.57 -32.41 -22.13
C VAL A 161 -30.90 -33.82 -21.66
N PHE A 162 -30.41 -34.25 -20.49
CA PHE A 162 -30.73 -35.57 -19.95
C PHE A 162 -32.19 -35.71 -19.52
N GLU A 163 -32.79 -34.66 -18.95
CA GLU A 163 -34.22 -34.63 -18.63
C GLU A 163 -35.07 -34.78 -19.89
N GLN A 164 -34.72 -34.08 -20.97
CA GLN A 164 -35.41 -34.23 -22.26
C GLN A 164 -35.26 -35.64 -22.83
N MET A 165 -34.05 -36.20 -22.80
CA MET A 165 -33.80 -37.57 -23.28
C MET A 165 -34.57 -38.61 -22.47
N GLN A 166 -34.69 -38.43 -21.14
CA GLN A 166 -35.49 -39.28 -20.28
C GLN A 166 -36.98 -39.20 -20.66
N ALA A 167 -37.51 -38.00 -20.88
CA ALA A 167 -38.90 -37.81 -21.30
C ALA A 167 -39.21 -38.49 -22.64
N ASP A 168 -38.29 -38.38 -23.62
CA ASP A 168 -38.42 -39.04 -24.93
C ASP A 168 -38.41 -40.57 -24.80
N LEU A 169 -37.51 -41.12 -23.97
CA LEU A 169 -37.45 -42.57 -23.70
C LEU A 169 -38.70 -43.08 -22.98
N GLU A 170 -39.25 -42.32 -22.02
CA GLU A 170 -40.51 -42.65 -21.38
C GLU A 170 -41.68 -42.66 -22.36
N ALA A 171 -41.72 -41.70 -23.29
CA ALA A 171 -42.72 -41.66 -24.35
C ALA A 171 -42.61 -42.88 -25.29
N GLN A 172 -41.39 -43.23 -25.72
CA GLN A 172 -41.14 -44.43 -26.54
C GLN A 172 -41.56 -45.71 -25.81
N LYS A 173 -41.18 -45.86 -24.54
CA LYS A 173 -41.60 -47.00 -23.71
C LYS A 173 -43.12 -47.12 -23.65
N LYS A 174 -43.82 -46.01 -23.43
CA LYS A 174 -45.28 -45.98 -23.39
C LYS A 174 -45.88 -46.40 -24.74
N SER A 175 -45.31 -45.96 -25.85
CA SER A 175 -45.74 -46.37 -27.19
C SER A 175 -45.52 -47.87 -27.44
N LEU A 176 -44.39 -48.43 -27.03
CA LEU A 176 -44.10 -49.85 -27.17
C LEU A 176 -45.05 -50.71 -26.34
N LEU A 177 -45.33 -50.31 -25.09
CA LEU A 177 -46.32 -50.99 -24.24
C LEU A 177 -47.73 -50.96 -24.85
N ALA A 178 -48.13 -49.84 -25.45
CA ALA A 178 -49.40 -49.75 -26.15
C ALA A 178 -49.46 -50.70 -27.36
N LEU A 179 -48.37 -50.77 -28.14
CA LEU A 179 -48.26 -51.67 -29.27
C LEU A 179 -48.28 -53.14 -28.83
N GLU A 180 -47.58 -53.48 -27.75
CA GLU A 180 -47.57 -54.83 -27.15
C GLU A 180 -48.98 -55.25 -26.74
N GLU A 181 -49.73 -54.37 -26.07
CA GLU A 181 -51.12 -54.63 -25.68
C GLU A 181 -52.04 -54.82 -26.89
N GLU A 182 -51.86 -54.04 -27.95
CA GLU A 182 -52.58 -54.22 -29.21
C GLU A 182 -52.26 -55.58 -29.86
N LEU A 183 -50.98 -55.96 -29.88
CA LEU A 183 -50.51 -57.23 -30.45
C LEU A 183 -51.06 -58.43 -29.64
N LYS A 184 -51.07 -58.35 -28.31
CA LYS A 184 -51.72 -59.35 -27.43
C LYS A 184 -53.20 -59.49 -27.74
N LYS A 185 -53.93 -58.37 -27.94
CA LYS A 185 -55.35 -58.41 -28.31
C LYS A 185 -55.57 -59.11 -29.65
N VAL A 186 -54.76 -58.81 -30.67
CA VAL A 186 -54.86 -59.42 -32.01
C VAL A 186 -54.54 -60.92 -31.98
N ILE A 187 -53.51 -61.32 -31.24
CA ILE A 187 -53.17 -62.75 -31.06
C ILE A 187 -54.29 -63.48 -30.30
N GLY A 188 -54.80 -62.89 -29.21
CA GLY A 188 -55.90 -63.47 -28.43
C GLY A 188 -57.18 -63.66 -29.27
N THR A 189 -57.50 -62.71 -30.15
CA THR A 189 -58.65 -62.82 -31.07
C THR A 189 -58.42 -63.84 -32.19
N LYS A 190 -57.18 -64.04 -32.68
CA LYS A 190 -56.86 -65.08 -33.67
C LYS A 190 -56.73 -66.51 -33.10
N LEU A 191 -56.40 -66.68 -31.82
CA LEU A 191 -56.36 -67.99 -31.16
C LEU A 191 -57.74 -68.48 -30.73
N ASN A 192 -58.69 -67.57 -30.47
CA ASN A 192 -60.06 -67.92 -30.12
C ASN A 192 -60.79 -68.81 -31.16
N PRO A 193 -60.71 -68.56 -32.49
CA PRO A 193 -61.35 -69.42 -33.48
C PRO A 193 -60.70 -70.80 -33.64
N LEU A 194 -59.42 -70.99 -33.25
CA LEU A 194 -58.77 -72.31 -33.28
C LEU A 194 -59.14 -73.20 -32.10
N ARG A 195 -59.56 -72.62 -30.97
CA ARG A 195 -60.11 -73.36 -29.81
C ARG A 195 -61.57 -73.74 -29.96
N VAL A 196 -62.30 -73.12 -30.89
CA VAL A 196 -63.70 -73.46 -31.20
C VAL A 196 -63.77 -74.54 -32.29
N ALA A 197 -62.66 -74.82 -32.97
CA ALA A 197 -62.55 -75.83 -34.03
C ALA A 197 -61.84 -77.14 -33.62
N ALA A 198 -61.53 -77.31 -32.32
CA ALA A 198 -61.01 -78.55 -31.72
C ALA A 198 -62.02 -79.08 -30.70
#